data_AF-A0A7X1I4L3-F1
#
_entry.id   AF-A0A7X1I4L3-F1
#
_cell.length_a   1.000
_cell.length_b   1.000
_cell.length_c   1.000
_cell.angle_alpha   90.00
_cell.angle_beta   90.00
_cell.angle_gamma   90.00
#
_symmetry.space_group_name_H-M   'P 1'
#
loop_
_entity.id
_entity.type
_entity.pdbx_description
1 polymer ?
#
loop_
_entity_poly.entity_id
_entity_poly.type
_entity_poly.pdbx_seq_one_letter_code
_entity_poly.pdbx_strand_id
1 'polypeptide(L)' 'MNRPLLKSELRAQRSREYLLKQRDSFIERHGEDLGAFYFLVMLVQTHGRKCLKRGDVAGLRELAHDLHAVYLKHTQ' A
#
# COMPACT_ATOMS: atom_id res chain seq x y z
N MET A 1 1.65 -21.12 21.60
CA MET A 1 0.44 -21.56 20.89
C MET A 1 0.69 -21.47 19.39
N ASN A 2 0.86 -22.59 18.70
CA ASN A 2 1.09 -22.60 17.25
C ASN A 2 -0.06 -23.37 16.58
N ARG A 3 -1.24 -22.73 16.49
CA ARG A 3 -2.33 -23.30 15.70
C ARG A 3 -2.01 -23.07 14.22
N PRO A 4 -2.28 -24.05 13.33
CA PRO A 4 -2.18 -23.82 11.90
C PRO A 4 -3.02 -22.60 11.50
N LEU A 5 -2.48 -21.79 10.59
CA LEU A 5 -3.21 -20.64 10.03
C LEU A 5 -4.43 -21.14 9.25
N LEU A 6 -5.55 -20.43 9.40
CA LEU A 6 -6.73 -20.59 8.58
C LEU A 6 -6.42 -20.19 7.14
N LYS A 7 -7.19 -20.72 6.18
CA LYS A 7 -7.06 -20.36 4.76
C LYS A 7 -7.17 -18.85 4.52
N SER A 8 -8.03 -18.16 5.27
CA SER A 8 -8.17 -16.69 5.21
C SER A 8 -6.91 -15.97 5.67
N GLU A 9 -6.30 -16.43 6.77
CA GLU A 9 -5.07 -15.87 7.33
C GLU A 9 -3.89 -16.07 6.37
N LEU A 10 -3.75 -17.27 5.78
CA LEU A 10 -2.74 -17.54 4.74
C LEU A 10 -2.91 -16.63 3.52
N ARG A 11 -4.16 -16.37 3.11
CA ARG A 11 -4.44 -15.48 1.97
C ARG A 11 -4.06 -14.04 2.28
N ALA A 12 -4.39 -13.56 3.48
CA ALA A 12 -4.03 -12.22 3.94
C ALA A 12 -2.50 -12.07 4.00
N GLN A 13 -1.80 -13.06 4.54
CA GLN A 13 -0.33 -13.09 4.59
C GLN A 13 0.28 -13.01 3.19
N ARG A 14 -0.17 -13.85 2.25
CA ARG A 14 0.32 -13.81 0.86
C ARG A 14 0.04 -12.47 0.17
N SER A 15 -1.12 -11.88 0.42
CA SER A 15 -1.45 -10.55 -0.11
C SER A 15 -0.49 -9.49 0.46
N ARG A 16 -0.17 -9.55 1.75
CA ARG A 16 0.80 -8.66 2.38
C ARG A 16 2.19 -8.84 1.80
N GLU A 17 2.68 -10.07 1.68
CA GLU A 17 3.98 -10.39 1.08
C GLU A 17 4.09 -9.88 -0.36
N TYR A 18 3.01 -10.04 -1.14
CA TYR A 18 2.95 -9.51 -2.50
C TYR A 18 3.08 -7.98 -2.52
N LEU A 19 2.37 -7.27 -1.66
CA LEU A 19 2.46 -5.80 -1.57
C LEU A 19 3.85 -5.33 -1.15
N LEU A 20 4.50 -6.01 -0.21
CA LEU A 20 5.88 -5.69 0.19
C LEU A 20 6.86 -5.88 -0.98
N LYS A 21 6.74 -6.98 -1.72
CA LYS A 21 7.56 -7.20 -2.94
C LYS A 21 7.33 -6.12 -4.00
N GLN A 22 6.08 -5.67 -4.18
CA GLN A 22 5.79 -4.58 -5.11
C GLN A 22 6.45 -3.27 -4.67
N ARG A 23 6.34 -2.91 -3.38
CA ARG A 23 7.02 -1.76 -2.81
C ARG A 23 8.53 -1.82 -3.06
N ASP A 24 9.14 -2.93 -2.68
CA ASP A 24 10.60 -3.11 -2.80
C ASP A 24 11.04 -3.01 -4.27
N SER A 25 10.25 -3.59 -5.19
CA SER A 25 10.50 -3.46 -6.63
C SER A 25 10.39 -2.02 -7.17
N PHE A 26 9.50 -1.18 -6.62
CA PHE A 26 9.46 0.24 -6.98
C PHE A 26 10.66 0.99 -6.43
N ILE A 27 11.06 0.70 -5.19
CA ILE A 27 12.24 1.29 -4.55
C ILE A 27 13.52 0.95 -5.31
N GLU A 28 13.70 -0.33 -5.69
CA GLU A 28 14.85 -0.77 -6.48
C GLU A 28 14.95 -0.06 -7.83
N ARG A 29 13.81 0.24 -8.47
CA ARG A 29 13.77 0.86 -9.81
C ARG A 29 13.93 2.38 -9.80
N HIS A 30 13.45 3.04 -8.74
CA HIS A 30 13.29 4.49 -8.73
C HIS A 30 14.04 5.19 -7.60
N GLY A 31 14.71 4.44 -6.72
CA GLY A 31 15.22 4.95 -5.45
C GLY A 31 14.13 4.96 -4.38
N GLU A 32 14.54 5.14 -3.12
CA GLU A 32 13.68 4.98 -1.94
C GLU A 32 12.40 5.82 -2.01
N ASP A 33 12.57 7.13 -2.20
CA ASP A 33 11.47 8.08 -2.10
C ASP A 33 10.53 8.05 -3.32
N LEU A 34 11.10 8.11 -4.54
CA LEU A 34 10.31 8.06 -5.77
C LEU A 34 9.65 6.69 -5.94
N GLY A 35 10.30 5.62 -5.50
CA GLY A 35 9.73 4.29 -5.43
C GLY A 35 8.55 4.20 -4.45
N ALA A 36 8.70 4.75 -3.24
CA ALA A 36 7.60 4.84 -2.28
C ALA A 36 6.41 5.63 -2.83
N PHE A 37 6.66 6.75 -3.53
CA PHE A 37 5.62 7.52 -4.20
C PHE A 37 4.86 6.69 -5.25
N TYR A 38 5.57 6.03 -6.17
CA TYR A 38 4.92 5.19 -7.19
C TYR A 38 4.15 4.00 -6.59
N PHE A 39 4.65 3.43 -5.51
CA PHE A 39 3.95 2.38 -4.78
C PHE A 39 2.62 2.90 -4.18
N LEU A 40 2.62 4.08 -3.56
CA LEU A 40 1.41 4.70 -3.02
C LEU A 40 0.41 5.06 -4.12
N VAL A 41 0.87 5.58 -5.27
CA VAL A 41 0.01 5.84 -6.43
C VAL A 41 -0.66 4.54 -6.91
N MET A 42 0.09 3.43 -6.99
CA MET A 42 -0.45 2.13 -7.34
C MET A 42 -1.50 1.65 -6.31
N LEU A 43 -1.26 1.85 -5.01
CA LEU A 43 -2.24 1.53 -3.96
C LEU A 43 -3.52 2.36 -4.11
N VAL A 44 -3.42 3.65 -4.42
CA VAL A 44 -4.60 4.50 -4.67
C VAL A 44 -5.40 3.98 -5.88
N GLN A 45 -4.74 3.63 -6.98
CA GLN A 45 -5.41 3.11 -8.18
C GLN A 45 -6.09 1.75 -7.97
N THR A 46 -5.52 0.92 -7.10
CA THR A 46 -6.00 -0.45 -6.85
C THR A 46 -6.89 -0.55 -5.61
N HIS A 47 -6.35 -0.29 -4.44
CA HIS A 47 -7.02 -0.32 -3.14
C HIS A 47 -7.94 0.88 -2.95
N GLY A 48 -7.51 2.09 -3.31
CA GLY A 48 -8.36 3.29 -3.22
C GLY A 48 -9.64 3.14 -4.03
N ARG A 49 -9.59 2.57 -5.24
CA ARG A 49 -10.79 2.27 -6.04
C ARG A 49 -11.74 1.30 -5.33
N LYS A 50 -11.22 0.32 -4.58
CA LYS A 50 -12.05 -0.61 -3.80
C LYS A 50 -12.67 0.07 -2.57
N CYS A 51 -11.91 0.89 -1.86
CA CYS A 51 -12.41 1.68 -0.73
C CYS A 51 -13.53 2.62 -1.19
N LEU A 52 -13.33 3.33 -2.30
CA LEU A 52 -14.35 4.18 -2.91
C LEU A 52 -15.64 3.41 -3.23
N LYS A 53 -15.52 2.25 -3.89
CA LYS A 53 -16.69 1.39 -4.20
C LYS A 53 -17.43 0.89 -2.96
N ARG A 54 -16.74 0.76 -1.83
CA ARG A 54 -17.31 0.29 -0.55
C ARG A 54 -17.78 1.41 0.36
N GLY A 55 -17.58 2.67 -0.02
CA GLY A 55 -17.85 3.82 0.86
C GLY A 55 -16.88 3.91 2.06
N ASP A 56 -15.71 3.26 1.97
CA ASP A 56 -14.70 3.27 3.01
C ASP A 56 -13.88 4.56 2.95
N VAL A 57 -14.41 5.61 3.58
CA VAL A 57 -13.79 6.94 3.65
C VAL A 57 -12.54 6.94 4.53
N ALA A 58 -12.48 6.08 5.55
CA ALA A 58 -11.32 5.98 6.44
C ALA A 58 -10.09 5.49 5.67
N GLY A 59 -10.21 4.37 4.94
CA GLY A 59 -9.12 3.86 4.11
C GLY A 59 -8.69 4.82 2.99
N LEU A 60 -9.64 5.58 2.41
CA LEU A 60 -9.30 6.63 1.45
C LEU A 60 -8.48 7.76 2.07
N ARG A 61 -8.81 8.17 3.31
CA ARG A 61 -8.10 9.23 4.02
C ARG A 61 -6.68 8.82 4.38
N GLU A 62 -6.48 7.59 4.85
CA GLU A 62 -5.14 7.05 5.15
C GLU A 62 -4.24 7.04 3.91
N LEU A 63 -4.74 6.52 2.79
CA LEU A 63 -3.99 6.51 1.52
C LEU A 63 -3.64 7.93 1.03
N ALA A 64 -4.56 8.88 1.16
CA ALA A 64 -4.33 10.27 0.77
C ALA A 64 -3.30 10.95 1.69
N HIS A 65 -3.36 10.67 2.99
CA HIS A 65 -2.43 11.19 3.98
C HIS A 65 -1.00 10.70 3.71
N ASP A 66 -0.81 9.41 3.47
CA ASP A 66 0.51 8.84 3.19
C ASP A 66 1.10 9.40 1.89
N LEU A 67 0.28 9.55 0.85
CA LEU A 67 0.70 10.17 -0.40
C LEU A 67 1.11 11.63 -0.20
N HIS A 68 0.35 12.38 0.60
CA HIS A 68 0.67 13.77 0.92
C HIS A 68 1.95 13.90 1.75
N ALA A 69 2.20 13.00 2.69
CA ALA A 69 3.43 13.00 3.49
C ALA A 69 4.68 12.82 2.61
N VAL A 70 4.63 11.92 1.62
CA VAL A 70 5.74 11.76 0.64
C VAL A 70 5.89 13.03 -0.20
N TYR A 71 4.79 13.63 -0.66
CA TYR A 71 4.85 14.89 -1.40
C TYR A 71 5.49 16.03 -0.59
N LEU A 72 5.10 16.19 0.69
CA LEU A 72 5.65 17.23 1.57
C LEU A 72 7.15 17.07 1.79
N LYS A 73 7.63 15.83 1.96
CA LYS A 73 9.07 15.53 2.11
C LYS A 73 9.94 16.08 0.97
N HIS A 74 9.38 16.24 -0.23
CA HIS A 74 10.11 16.70 -1.41
C HIS A 74 9.79 18.13 -1.85
N THR A 75 8.80 18.77 -1.23
CA THR A 75 8.34 20.11 -1.61
C THR A 75 8.55 21.16 -0.52
N GLN A 76 9.03 20.74 0.65
CA GLN A 76 9.47 21.60 1.76
C GLN A 76 10.96 21.41 2.00
#